data_AF-A0A822EVZ2-F1
#
_entry.id   AF-A0A822EVZ2-F1
#
_cell.length_a   1.000
_cell.length_b   1.000
_cell.length_c   1.000
_cell.angle_alpha   90.00
_cell.angle_beta   90.00
_cell.angle_gamma   90.00
#
_symmetry.space_group_name_H-M   'P 1'
#
loop_
_entity.id
_entity.type
_entity.pdbx_description
1 polymer ?
#
loop_
_entity_poly.entity_id
_entity_poly.type
_entity_poly.pdbx_seq_one_letter_code
_entity_poly.pdbx_strand_id
1 'polypeptide(L)' 'STSSQLNNPSHLSFDSYGNIFVTDRDNSRVQKFILIPNTTY' A
#
# COMPACT_ATOMS: atom_id res chain seq x y z
N SER A 1 -1.34 -8.48 15.10
CA SER A 1 -1.41 -7.24 14.29
C SER A 1 -1.32 -7.62 12.81
N THR A 2 -2.46 -7.86 12.17
CA THR A 2 -2.62 -8.41 10.81
C THR A 2 -3.05 -7.35 9.78
N SER A 3 -3.19 -6.09 10.19
CA SER A 3 -3.80 -5.03 9.38
C SER A 3 -3.03 -4.71 8.08
N SER A 4 -1.73 -5.01 8.00
CA SER A 4 -0.90 -4.68 6.84
C SER A 4 -0.68 -5.84 5.85
N GLN A 5 -1.25 -7.02 6.06
CA GLN A 5 -1.15 -8.13 5.11
C GLN A 5 -2.05 -7.93 3.89
N LEU A 6 -1.57 -8.33 2.71
CA LEU A 6 -2.36 -8.40 1.49
C LEU A 6 -3.02 -9.79 1.35
N ASN A 7 -4.18 -9.83 0.71
CA ASN A 7 -4.91 -11.05 0.39
C ASN A 7 -5.49 -10.95 -1.04
N ASN A 8 -4.87 -11.68 -1.97
CA ASN A 8 -5.21 -11.70 -3.40
C ASN A 8 -5.28 -10.29 -4.04
N PRO A 9 -4.21 -9.47 -3.97
CA PRO A 9 -4.22 -8.15 -4.58
C PRO A 9 -4.37 -8.26 -6.10
N SER A 10 -5.16 -7.35 -6.69
CA SER A 10 -5.50 -7.39 -8.12
C SER A 10 -4.79 -6.34 -8.96
N HIS A 11 -4.40 -5.21 -8.36
CA HIS A 11 -3.77 -4.10 -9.07
C HIS A 11 -2.94 -3.20 -8.14
N LEU A 12 -1.97 -2.49 -8.72
CA LEU A 12 -1.17 -1.48 -8.04
C LEU A 12 -1.01 -0.22 -8.90
N SER A 13 -0.96 0.95 -8.26
CA SER A 13 -0.74 2.23 -8.92
C SER A 13 0.10 3.17 -8.05
N PHE A 14 0.69 4.18 -8.67
CA PHE A 14 1.50 5.21 -8.02
C PHE A 14 0.82 6.57 -8.11
N ASP A 15 0.90 7.38 -7.06
CA ASP A 15 0.61 8.82 -7.16
C ASP A 15 1.86 9.64 -7.53
N SER A 16 1.68 10.94 -7.76
CA SER A 16 2.78 11.87 -8.09
C SER A 16 3.83 12.03 -6.98
N TYR A 17 3.52 11.58 -5.76
CA TYR A 17 4.44 11.59 -4.62
C TYR A 17 5.15 10.25 -4.43
N GLY A 18 4.90 9.27 -5.30
CA GLY A 18 5.48 7.94 -5.23
C GLY A 18 4.85 7.03 -4.18
N ASN A 19 3.67 7.38 -3.63
CA ASN A 19 2.92 6.46 -2.76
C ASN A 19 2.33 5.32 -3.59
N ILE A 20 2.31 4.13 -3.02
CA ILE A 20 1.76 2.93 -3.67
C ILE A 20 0.34 2.71 -3.19
N PHE A 21 -0.59 2.52 -4.12
CA PHE A 21 -1.97 2.12 -3.84
C PHE A 21 -2.18 0.70 -4.34
N VAL A 22 -2.69 -0.18 -3.48
CA VAL A 22 -2.94 -1.59 -3.79
C VAL A 22 -4.43 -1.89 -3.62
N THR A 23 -5.06 -2.48 -4.65
CA THR A 23 -6.41 -3.03 -4.54
C THR A 23 -6.34 -4.44 -3.97
N ASP A 24 -6.67 -4.57 -2.69
CA ASP A 24 -6.52 -5.78 -1.87
C ASP A 24 -7.85 -6.55 -1.85
N ARG A 25 -8.08 -7.35 -2.90
CA ARG A 25 -9.40 -7.84 -3.32
C ARG A 25 -10.11 -8.64 -2.23
N ASP A 26 -9.45 -9.66 -1.69
CA ASP A 26 -10.11 -10.59 -0.77
C ASP A 26 -10.22 -10.00 0.65
N ASN A 27 -9.50 -8.90 0.91
CA ASN A 27 -9.72 -8.05 2.09
C ASN A 27 -10.72 -6.91 1.85
N SER A 28 -11.31 -6.79 0.65
CA SER A 28 -12.30 -5.77 0.29
C SER A 28 -11.87 -4.33 0.61
N ARG A 29 -10.59 -3.99 0.35
CA ARG A 29 -10.04 -2.67 0.66
C ARG A 29 -9.04 -2.17 -0.38
N VAL A 30 -8.75 -0.88 -0.31
CA VAL A 30 -7.58 -0.26 -0.96
C VAL A 30 -6.61 0.15 0.14
N GLN A 31 -5.34 -0.24 0.03
CA GLN A 31 -4.29 0.13 0.96
C GLN A 31 -3.30 1.10 0.33
N LYS A 32 -2.89 2.12 1.09
CA LYS A 32 -1.86 3.09 0.71
C LYS A 32 -0.56 2.78 1.48
N PHE A 33 0.53 2.58 0.76
CA PHE A 33 1.87 2.45 1.32
C PHE A 33 2.65 3.72 1.03
N ILE A 34 3.13 4.35 2.10
CA ILE A 34 3.94 5.55 2.05
C ILE A 34 5.38 5.11 2.26
N LEU A 35 6.25 5.41 1.29
CA LEU A 35 7.68 5.33 1.49
C LEU A 35 8.08 6.55 2.30
N ILE A 36 8.15 6.40 3.62
CA ILE A 36 8.82 7.38 4.46
C ILE A 36 10.30 7.00 4.35
N PRO A 37 11.15 7.76 3.64
CA PRO A 37 12.58 7.48 3.67
C PRO A 37 13.04 7.61 5.13
N ASN A 38 13.81 6.63 5.60
CA ASN A 38 14.40 6.64 6.94
C ASN A 38 15.53 7.67 7.04
N THR A 39 15.32 8.91 6.60
CA THR A 39 16.23 10.02 6.83
C THR A 39 15.99 10.56 8.23
N THR A 40 16.54 9.84 9.22
CA THR A 40 16.91 10.45 10.50
C THR A 40 18.10 11.37 10.21
N TYR A 41 17.89 12.68 10.32
CA TYR A 41 18.97 13.66 10.49
C TYR A 41 19.33 13.76 11.98
#